data_AF-Q201M1-F1
#
_entry.id   AF-Q201M1-F1
#
_cell.length_a   1.000
_cell.length_b   1.000
_cell.length_c   1.000
_cell.angle_alpha   90.00
_cell.angle_beta   90.00
_cell.angle_gamma   90.00
#
_symmetry.space_group_name_H-M   'P 1'
#
loop_
_entity.id
_entity.type
_entity.pdbx_description
1 polymer ?
#
loop_
_entity_poly.entity_id
_entity_poly.type
_entity_poly.pdbx_seq_one_letter_code
_entity_poly.pdbx_strand_id
1 'polypeptide(L)'
;DDMIGLRDYFNKNIVPMKDNLQMNAIKLNGIENLKVREIKGLITAKILRAQEMNIPISIEIPDEVSSINLNMIDLSRSIGIILDNAIEASTEIDDPIIRVAFIESENSVTFIVMNKCADDIPRIHELFQE
;
A
#
# COMPACT_ATOMS: atom_id res chain seq x y z
N ASP A 1 -39.48 10.38 -19.47
CA ASP A 1 -38.27 11.12 -19.89
C ASP A 1 -37.36 11.55 -18.74
N ASP A 2 -37.87 12.11 -17.62
CA ASP A 2 -36.99 12.58 -16.53
C ASP A 2 -36.13 11.51 -15.84
N MET A 3 -36.63 10.28 -15.71
CA MET A 3 -35.87 9.19 -15.08
C MET A 3 -34.69 8.69 -15.91
N ILE A 4 -34.72 8.89 -17.23
CA ILE A 4 -33.62 8.46 -18.11
C ILE A 4 -32.46 9.44 -17.95
N GLY A 5 -32.73 10.75 -18.02
CA GLY A 5 -31.72 11.79 -17.82
C GLY A 5 -31.11 11.76 -16.40
N LEU A 6 -31.92 11.49 -15.37
CA LEU A 6 -31.41 11.35 -14.01
C LEU A 6 -30.50 10.13 -13.85
N ARG A 7 -30.87 9.00 -14.47
CA ARG A 7 -30.08 7.77 -14.47
C ARG A 7 -28.75 7.96 -15.21
N ASP A 8 -28.76 8.66 -16.34
CA ASP A 8 -27.55 8.98 -17.10
C ASP A 8 -26.65 9.94 -16.34
N TYR A 9 -27.21 10.97 -15.70
CA TYR A 9 -26.44 11.88 -14.85
C TYR A 9 -25.81 11.14 -13.66
N PHE A 10 -26.58 10.29 -12.99
CA PHE A 10 -26.10 9.49 -11.87
C PHE A 10 -24.96 8.54 -12.28
N ASN A 11 -25.13 7.81 -13.39
CA ASN A 11 -24.13 6.86 -13.87
C ASN A 11 -22.87 7.53 -14.47
N LYS A 12 -23.00 8.71 -15.08
CA LYS A 12 -21.84 9.44 -15.62
C LYS A 12 -21.09 10.26 -14.58
N ASN A 13 -21.76 10.78 -13.55
CA ASN A 13 -21.16 11.76 -12.64
C ASN A 13 -21.03 11.25 -11.20
N ILE A 14 -21.97 10.44 -10.70
CA ILE A 14 -22.00 10.03 -9.29
C ILE A 14 -21.36 8.64 -9.09
N VAL A 15 -21.64 7.68 -9.98
CA VAL A 15 -21.03 6.34 -9.91
C VAL A 15 -19.50 6.39 -10.03
N PRO A 16 -18.90 7.12 -10.99
CA PRO A 16 -17.44 7.22 -11.07
C PRO A 16 -16.84 7.93 -9.87
N MET A 17 -17.57 8.87 -9.25
CA MET A 17 -17.14 9.54 -8.03
C MET A 17 -17.10 8.58 -6.84
N LYS A 18 -18.05 7.64 -6.73
CA LYS A 18 -18.03 6.57 -5.72
C LYS A 18 -16.82 5.65 -5.91
N ASP A 19 -16.50 5.28 -7.15
CA ASP A 19 -15.36 4.43 -7.44
C ASP A 19 -14.04 5.16 -7.19
N ASN A 20 -13.93 6.45 -7.52
CA ASN A 20 -12.80 7.31 -7.15
C ASN A 20 -12.65 7.46 -5.62
N LEU A 21 -13.76 7.64 -4.90
CA LEU A 21 -13.75 7.69 -3.43
C LEU A 21 -13.32 6.34 -2.81
N GLN A 22 -13.65 5.21 -3.44
CA GLN A 22 -13.22 3.88 -3.01
C GLN A 22 -11.77 3.56 -3.41
N MET A 23 -11.29 4.02 -4.56
CA MET A 23 -9.87 3.93 -4.95
C MET A 23 -8.97 4.76 -4.02
N ASN A 24 -9.47 5.90 -3.54
CA ASN A 24 -8.77 6.75 -2.57
C ASN A 24 -8.94 6.27 -1.11
N ALA A 25 -9.78 5.26 -0.85
CA ALA A 25 -10.00 4.75 0.49
C ALA A 25 -8.83 3.84 0.89
N ILE A 26 -8.02 4.31 1.85
CA ILE A 26 -7.00 3.48 2.48
C ILE A 26 -7.68 2.31 3.17
N LYS A 27 -7.24 1.10 2.88
CA LYS A 27 -7.63 -0.09 3.64
C LYS A 27 -6.62 -0.30 4.74
N LEU A 28 -6.94 0.13 5.97
CA LEU A 28 -6.10 -0.01 7.15
C LEU A 28 -6.57 -1.18 8.01
N ASN A 29 -6.47 -2.41 7.51
CA ASN A 29 -6.93 -3.58 8.23
C ASN A 29 -5.90 -3.97 9.31
N GLY A 30 -6.27 -3.79 10.58
CA GLY A 30 -5.44 -4.20 11.71
C GLY A 30 -4.29 -3.25 12.04
N ILE A 31 -4.28 -2.00 11.57
CA ILE A 31 -3.20 -1.03 11.91
C ILE A 31 -3.07 -0.79 13.43
N GLU A 32 -4.13 -1.04 14.19
CA GLU A 32 -4.16 -1.07 15.65
C GLU A 32 -3.32 -2.20 16.26
N ASN A 33 -3.09 -3.29 15.52
CA ASN A 33 -2.30 -4.45 15.95
C ASN A 33 -0.80 -4.18 15.91
N LEU A 34 -0.34 -3.17 15.17
CA LEU A 34 1.05 -2.70 15.25
C LEU A 34 1.24 -1.83 16.49
N LYS A 35 1.90 -2.38 17.53
CA LYS A 35 2.17 -1.67 18.78
C LYS A 35 3.53 -0.97 18.83
N VAL A 36 4.39 -1.21 17.83
CA VAL A 36 5.69 -0.53 17.69
C VAL A 36 5.47 0.90 17.19
N ARG A 37 5.48 1.87 18.13
CA ARG A 37 5.03 3.25 17.89
C ARG A 37 5.86 3.98 16.83
N GLU A 38 7.17 3.80 16.87
CA GLU A 38 8.13 4.42 15.96
C GLU A 38 7.83 4.02 14.51
N ILE A 39 7.60 2.72 14.30
CA ILE A 39 7.28 2.16 12.99
C ILE A 39 5.89 2.56 12.52
N LYS A 40 4.92 2.66 13.45
CA LYS A 40 3.58 3.13 13.14
C LYS A 40 3.59 4.56 12.58
N GLY A 41 4.39 5.46 13.15
CA GLY A 41 4.56 6.82 12.64
C GLY A 41 5.18 6.85 11.24
N LEU A 42 6.25 6.06 11.03
CA LEU A 42 6.91 5.93 9.74
C LEU A 42 5.95 5.43 8.65
N ILE A 43 5.24 4.33 8.92
CA ILE A 43 4.27 3.75 7.97
C ILE A 43 3.18 4.75 7.65
N THR A 44 2.61 5.43 8.66
CA THR A 44 1.59 6.46 8.45
C THR A 44 2.07 7.55 7.51
N ALA A 45 3.31 8.03 7.67
CA ALA A 45 3.88 9.03 6.76
C ALA A 45 4.01 8.51 5.31
N LYS A 46 4.40 7.24 5.14
CA LYS A 46 4.49 6.62 3.79
C LYS A 46 3.12 6.41 3.15
N ILE A 47 2.11 6.04 3.92
CA ILE A 47 0.72 5.95 3.44
C ILE A 47 0.25 7.31 2.95
N LEU A 48 0.41 8.37 3.75
CA LEU A 48 -0.01 9.71 3.38
C LEU A 48 0.69 10.17 2.09
N ARG A 49 2.00 9.92 1.98
CA ARG A 49 2.74 10.21 0.75
C ARG A 49 2.19 9.44 -0.46
N ALA A 50 1.91 8.14 -0.33
CA ALA A 50 1.32 7.36 -1.41
C ALA A 50 -0.04 7.94 -1.84
N GLN A 51 -0.87 8.36 -0.89
CA GLN A 51 -2.15 9.01 -1.16
C GLN A 51 -2.01 10.35 -1.87
N GLU A 52 -1.07 11.20 -1.46
CA GLU A 52 -0.77 12.48 -2.12
C GLU A 52 -0.39 12.28 -3.60
N MET A 53 0.17 11.12 -3.92
CA MET A 53 0.56 10.70 -5.26
C MET A 53 -0.54 9.92 -5.99
N ASN A 54 -1.74 9.83 -5.42
CA ASN A 54 -2.87 9.04 -5.94
C ASN A 54 -2.57 7.55 -6.15
N ILE A 55 -1.71 6.97 -5.31
CA ILE A 55 -1.37 5.55 -5.33
C ILE A 55 -2.22 4.84 -4.25
N PRO A 56 -3.17 3.96 -4.65
CA PRO A 56 -3.91 3.13 -3.70
C PRO A 56 -2.97 2.27 -2.86
N ILE A 57 -3.11 2.36 -1.54
CA ILE A 57 -2.33 1.57 -0.59
C ILE A 57 -3.24 0.87 0.43
N SER A 58 -2.91 -0.38 0.72
CA SER A 58 -3.60 -1.21 1.71
C SER A 58 -2.61 -1.80 2.71
N ILE A 59 -3.06 -1.94 3.95
CA ILE A 59 -2.31 -2.50 5.06
C ILE A 59 -3.10 -3.63 5.69
N GLU A 60 -2.42 -4.75 5.95
CA GLU A 60 -2.99 -5.95 6.57
C GLU A 60 -2.08 -6.42 7.71
N ILE A 61 -2.58 -6.36 8.94
CA ILE A 61 -1.87 -6.81 10.15
C ILE A 61 -2.84 -7.68 10.97
N PRO A 62 -2.94 -8.98 10.68
CA PRO A 62 -3.97 -9.85 11.27
C PRO A 62 -3.81 -10.02 12.78
N ASP A 63 -2.57 -10.13 13.26
CA ASP A 63 -2.24 -10.43 14.65
C ASP A 63 -1.45 -9.29 15.29
N GLU A 64 -1.46 -9.23 16.64
CA GLU A 64 -0.73 -8.21 17.39
C GLU A 64 0.79 -8.35 17.20
N VAL A 65 1.42 -7.29 16.68
CA VAL A 65 2.87 -7.17 16.54
C VAL A 65 3.37 -6.17 17.58
N SER A 66 3.83 -6.71 18.71
CA SER A 66 4.29 -5.93 19.86
C SER A 66 5.79 -5.64 19.85
N SER A 67 6.59 -6.47 19.18
CA SER A 67 8.04 -6.32 19.09
C SER A 67 8.57 -6.88 17.78
N ILE A 68 9.69 -6.34 17.30
CA ILE A 68 10.40 -6.84 16.12
C ILE A 68 11.88 -6.95 16.51
N ASN A 69 12.49 -8.11 16.33
CA ASN A 69 13.88 -8.38 16.74
C ASN A 69 14.89 -7.79 15.74
N LEU A 70 14.93 -6.47 15.65
CA LEU A 70 15.88 -5.69 14.87
C LEU A 70 16.08 -4.35 15.59
N ASN A 71 17.28 -3.78 15.52
CA ASN A 71 17.48 -2.45 16.11
C ASN A 71 16.64 -1.40 15.38
N MET A 72 16.15 -0.41 16.13
CA MET A 72 15.16 0.55 15.63
C MET A 72 15.66 1.36 14.42
N ILE A 73 16.96 1.68 14.38
CA ILE A 73 17.56 2.46 13.29
C ILE A 73 17.51 1.67 11.99
N ASP A 74 17.97 0.42 12.03
CA ASP A 74 17.99 -0.44 10.84
C ASP A 74 16.58 -0.85 10.44
N LEU A 75 15.69 -1.13 11.40
CA LEU A 75 14.28 -1.43 11.11
C LEU A 75 13.58 -0.26 10.41
N SER A 76 13.73 0.96 10.94
CA SER A 76 13.12 2.16 10.34
C SER A 76 13.70 2.44 8.97
N ARG A 77 15.02 2.25 8.79
CA ARG A 77 15.69 2.43 7.50
C ARG A 77 15.20 1.39 6.49
N SER A 78 15.16 0.12 6.84
CA SER A 78 14.70 -0.96 5.96
C SER A 78 13.25 -0.76 5.53
N ILE A 79 12.34 -0.50 6.47
CA ILE A 79 10.92 -0.24 6.15
C ILE A 79 10.78 1.00 5.26
N GLY A 80 11.52 2.07 5.59
CA GLY A 80 11.52 3.30 4.81
C GLY A 80 11.93 3.07 3.36
N ILE A 81 13.07 2.40 3.14
CA ILE A 81 13.61 2.09 1.81
C ILE A 81 12.64 1.23 1.01
N ILE A 82 12.11 0.16 1.60
CA ILE A 82 11.20 -0.76 0.88
C ILE A 82 9.92 -0.03 0.45
N LEU A 83 9.35 0.80 1.33
CA LEU A 83 8.15 1.58 1.01
C LEU A 83 8.42 2.69 0.01
N ASP A 84 9.56 3.38 0.11
CA ASP A 84 9.96 4.39 -0.87
C ASP A 84 10.10 3.77 -2.26
N ASN A 85 10.78 2.62 -2.38
CA ASN A 85 10.90 1.90 -3.64
C ASN A 85 9.54 1.52 -4.22
N ALA A 86 8.61 1.03 -3.39
CA ALA A 86 7.28 0.65 -3.84
C ALA A 86 6.45 1.86 -4.32
N ILE A 87 6.57 3.01 -3.63
CA ILE A 87 5.89 4.25 -4.00
C ILE A 87 6.48 4.81 -5.29
N GLU A 88 7.80 4.90 -5.39
CA GLU A 88 8.51 5.40 -6.57
C GLU A 88 8.24 4.53 -7.80
N ALA A 89 8.31 3.21 -7.66
CA ALA A 89 7.99 2.30 -8.75
C ALA A 89 6.52 2.39 -9.21
N SER A 90 5.62 2.86 -8.35
CA SER A 90 4.19 2.95 -8.66
C SER A 90 3.79 4.25 -9.37
N THR A 91 4.67 5.26 -9.48
CA THR A 91 4.32 6.53 -10.13
C THR A 91 4.16 6.43 -11.64
N GLU A 92 4.89 5.51 -12.25
CA GLU A 92 4.91 5.30 -13.71
C GLU A 92 4.01 4.14 -14.17
N ILE A 93 3.19 3.59 -13.26
CA ILE A 93 2.37 2.40 -13.51
C ILE A 93 0.90 2.79 -13.70
N ASP A 94 0.28 2.27 -14.76
CA ASP A 94 -1.15 2.38 -14.96
C ASP A 94 -1.91 1.56 -13.91
N ASP A 95 -2.90 2.18 -13.25
CA ASP A 95 -3.70 1.58 -12.16
C ASP A 95 -2.80 0.92 -11.07
N PRO A 96 -1.99 1.74 -10.37
CA PRO A 96 -1.04 1.22 -9.39
C PRO A 96 -1.75 0.73 -8.14
N ILE A 97 -1.11 -0.20 -7.42
CA ILE A 97 -1.57 -0.62 -6.10
C ILE A 97 -0.40 -1.08 -5.25
N ILE A 98 -0.38 -0.66 -3.99
CA ILE A 98 0.57 -1.10 -2.98
C ILE A 98 -0.17 -1.88 -1.88
N ARG A 99 0.39 -3.03 -1.50
CA ARG A 99 -0.08 -3.85 -0.38
C ARG A 99 1.05 -4.02 0.62
N VAL A 100 0.76 -3.74 1.88
CA VAL A 100 1.71 -3.84 2.98
C VAL A 100 1.15 -4.82 4.00
N ALA A 101 1.97 -5.72 4.53
CA ALA A 101 1.55 -6.61 5.60
C ALA A 101 2.63 -6.79 6.67
N PHE A 102 2.17 -7.02 7.89
CA PHE A 102 2.99 -7.53 8.99
C PHE A 102 2.40 -8.85 9.44
N ILE A 103 3.17 -9.93 9.31
CA ILE A 103 2.74 -11.28 9.69
C ILE A 103 3.62 -11.74 10.84
N GLU A 104 3.00 -11.91 12.01
CA GLU A 104 3.64 -12.55 13.17
C GLU A 104 3.61 -14.07 12.99
N SER A 105 4.70 -14.73 13.32
CA SER A 105 4.81 -16.19 13.40
C SER A 105 5.53 -16.54 14.70
N GLU A 106 5.52 -17.81 15.11
CA GLU A 106 6.04 -18.24 16.43
C GLU A 106 7.44 -17.68 16.76
N ASN A 107 8.31 -17.49 15.76
CA ASN A 107 9.70 -17.08 15.96
C ASN A 107 10.13 -15.86 15.12
N SER A 108 9.22 -15.19 14.42
CA SER A 108 9.61 -14.10 13.52
C SER A 108 8.45 -13.19 13.15
N VAL A 109 8.78 -11.95 12.84
CA VAL A 109 7.87 -11.00 12.17
C VAL A 109 8.31 -10.85 10.72
N THR A 110 7.38 -11.05 9.79
CA THR A 110 7.63 -10.83 8.37
C THR A 110 6.95 -9.54 7.94
N PHE A 111 7.75 -8.61 7.40
CA PHE A 111 7.26 -7.39 6.76
C PHE A 111 7.22 -7.60 5.25
N ILE A 112 6.05 -7.39 4.65
CA ILE A 112 5.81 -7.64 3.23
C ILE A 112 5.35 -6.33 2.58
N VAL A 113 5.93 -6.00 1.42
CA VAL A 113 5.46 -4.94 0.54
C VAL A 113 5.37 -5.50 -0.86
N MET A 114 4.22 -5.30 -1.50
CA MET A 114 3.96 -5.67 -2.88
C MET A 114 3.45 -4.44 -3.61
N ASN A 115 3.98 -4.15 -4.79
CA ASN A 115 3.44 -3.15 -5.69
C ASN A 115 3.16 -3.77 -7.06
N LYS A 116 2.21 -3.19 -7.80
CA LYS A 116 2.01 -3.55 -9.21
C LYS A 116 3.26 -3.17 -10.03
N CYS A 117 3.59 -4.03 -10.97
CA CYS A 117 4.72 -3.90 -11.87
C CYS A 117 4.23 -3.65 -13.30
N ALA A 118 5.09 -3.07 -14.14
CA ALA A 118 4.84 -2.99 -15.58
C ALA A 118 4.82 -4.40 -16.20
N ASP A 119 4.14 -4.55 -17.33
CA ASP A 119 3.99 -5.85 -18.00
C ASP A 119 5.29 -6.34 -18.66
N ASP A 120 6.24 -5.45 -18.92
CA ASP A 120 7.49 -5.71 -19.65
C ASP A 120 8.72 -5.92 -18.74
N ILE A 121 8.51 -6.16 -17.45
CA ILE A 121 9.63 -6.40 -16.53
C ILE A 121 10.32 -7.74 -16.86
N PRO A 122 11.65 -7.75 -17.09
CA PRO A 122 12.40 -8.98 -17.33
C PRO A 122 12.26 -9.94 -16.15
N ARG A 123 12.36 -11.24 -16.40
CA ARG A 123 12.32 -12.21 -15.31
C ARG A 123 13.49 -11.95 -14.36
N ILE A 124 13.30 -12.26 -13.07
CA ILE A 124 14.35 -12.09 -12.06
C ILE A 124 15.69 -12.71 -12.51
N HIS A 125 15.66 -13.90 -13.12
CA HIS A 125 16.88 -14.57 -13.60
C HIS A 125 17.55 -13.87 -14.79
N GLU A 126 16.89 -12.92 -15.46
CA GLU A 126 17.43 -12.10 -16.55
C GLU A 126 18.03 -10.80 -16.02
N LEU A 127 17.55 -10.30 -14.87
CA LEU A 127 18.05 -9.08 -14.22
C LEU A 127 19.42 -9.27 -13.54
N PHE A 128 19.78 -10.51 -13.18
CA PHE A 128 21.04 -10.84 -12.49
C PHE A 128 22.07 -11.52 -13.40
N GLN A 129 21.86 -11.55 -14.72
CA GLN A 129 22.88 -11.95 -15.67
C GLN A 129 23.79 -10.76 -15.97
N GLU A 130 24.97 -10.74 -15.36
CA GLU A 130 26.13 -9.97 -15.86
C GLU A 130 26.72 -10.62 -17.12
#